data_AF-M7NST6-F1
#
_entry.id   AF-M7NST6-F1
#
_cell.length_a   1.000
_cell.length_b   1.000
_cell.length_c   1.000
_cell.angle_alpha   90.00
_cell.angle_beta   90.00
_cell.angle_gamma   90.00
#
_symmetry.space_group_name_H-M   'P 1'
#
loop_
_entity.id
_entity.type
_entity.pdbx_description
1 polymer ?
#
loop_
_entity_poly.entity_id
_entity_poly.type
_entity_poly.pdbx_seq_one_letter_code
_entity_poly.pdbx_strand_id
1 'polypeptide(L)'
;MDNFVLLYHFEDKKAEQVFEKEIADRFSRHTTEQTGNVRYFGFAERAEPAAVDKLNTILNRVDIGTKDYVALYHAGKSDPDMIQRQMLVGHDTHVEKKVQRLSEDAHRDSLSRLLEYRYDKVNQQPKNRS
;
A
#
# COMPACT_ATOMS: atom_id res chain seq x y z
N MET A 1 6.30 15.89 3.44
CA MET A 1 6.05 14.47 3.68
C MET A 1 4.81 14.18 2.90
N ASP A 2 4.90 13.19 2.03
CA ASP A 2 3.83 12.80 1.15
C ASP A 2 3.24 11.50 1.67
N ASN A 3 1.93 11.35 1.48
CA ASN A 3 1.22 10.15 1.87
C ASN A 3 1.15 9.20 0.69
N PHE A 4 1.27 7.92 1.01
CA PHE A 4 1.33 6.83 0.06
C PHE A 4 0.42 5.71 0.51
N VAL A 5 -0.12 4.97 -0.44
CA VAL A 5 -0.94 3.78 -0.17
C VAL A 5 -0.42 2.62 -0.99
N LEU A 6 -0.16 1.49 -0.33
CA LEU A 6 0.10 0.22 -1.01
C LEU A 6 -1.20 -0.54 -1.16
N LEU A 7 -1.37 -1.07 -2.36
CA LEU A 7 -2.29 -2.16 -2.63
C LEU A 7 -1.47 -3.37 -3.03
N TYR A 8 -1.67 -4.49 -2.34
CA TYR A 8 -0.88 -5.68 -2.62
C TYR A 8 -1.71 -6.97 -2.55
N HIS A 9 -1.17 -7.99 -3.18
CA HIS A 9 -1.65 -9.35 -3.10
C HIS A 9 -0.51 -10.32 -3.35
N PHE A 10 -0.44 -11.36 -2.53
CA PHE A 10 0.43 -12.50 -2.73
C PHE A 10 -0.41 -13.79 -2.73
N GLU A 11 -0.11 -14.73 -3.63
CA GLU A 11 -0.70 -16.07 -3.60
C GLU A 11 -0.17 -16.89 -2.42
N ASP A 12 1.13 -16.76 -2.12
CA ASP A 12 1.73 -17.38 -0.94
C ASP A 12 1.49 -16.53 0.31
N LYS A 13 0.79 -17.12 1.27
CA LYS A 13 0.52 -16.51 2.58
C LYS A 13 1.77 -16.27 3.41
N LYS A 14 2.83 -17.07 3.23
CA LYS A 14 4.11 -16.81 3.91
C LYS A 14 4.77 -15.57 3.34
N ALA A 15 4.82 -15.44 2.02
CA ALA A 15 5.34 -14.25 1.34
C ALA A 15 4.54 -12.99 1.76
N GLU A 16 3.20 -13.07 1.80
CA GLU A 16 2.33 -11.99 2.28
C GLU A 16 2.70 -11.56 3.70
N GLN A 17 2.82 -12.51 4.64
CA GLN A 17 3.15 -12.22 6.04
C GLN A 17 4.55 -11.61 6.21
N VAL A 18 5.53 -12.08 5.44
CA VAL A 18 6.89 -11.49 5.46
C VAL A 18 6.84 -10.06 4.93
N PHE A 19 6.16 -9.83 3.81
CA PHE A 19 6.00 -8.50 3.24
C PHE A 19 5.32 -7.55 4.23
N GLU A 20 4.20 -7.96 4.84
CA GLU A 20 3.46 -7.18 5.83
C GLU A 20 4.29 -6.81 7.05
N LYS A 21 5.08 -7.76 7.54
CA LYS A 21 5.99 -7.52 8.66
C LYS A 21 7.06 -6.49 8.28
N GLU A 22 7.70 -6.66 7.13
CA GLU A 22 8.78 -5.77 6.68
C GLU A 22 8.27 -4.34 6.41
N ILE A 23 7.09 -4.15 5.79
CA ILE A 23 6.52 -2.81 5.59
C ILE A 23 6.11 -2.16 6.91
N ALA A 24 5.54 -2.92 7.86
CA ALA A 24 5.15 -2.40 9.17
C ALA A 24 6.38 -1.99 10.01
N ASP A 25 7.46 -2.77 9.94
CA ASP A 25 8.73 -2.47 10.63
C ASP A 25 9.45 -1.27 9.98
N ARG A 26 9.38 -1.15 8.64
CA ARG A 26 10.02 -0.06 7.88
C ARG A 26 9.29 1.28 7.99
N PHE A 27 7.97 1.24 8.01
CA PHE A 27 7.10 2.43 8.05
C PHE A 27 6.35 2.47 9.37
N SER A 28 7.04 2.90 10.43
CA SER A 28 6.50 2.91 11.79
C SER A 28 5.21 3.73 11.96
N ARG A 29 4.98 4.72 11.09
CA ARG A 29 3.75 5.50 11.01
C ARG A 29 2.94 5.03 9.80
N HIS A 30 2.12 4.01 10.03
CA HIS A 30 1.24 3.44 9.02
C HIS A 30 -0.16 3.23 9.58
N THR A 31 -1.10 2.98 8.68
CA THR A 31 -2.42 2.46 8.99
C THR A 31 -2.80 1.42 7.95
N THR A 32 -3.62 0.46 8.32
CA THR A 32 -4.13 -0.55 7.40
C THR A 32 -5.64 -0.45 7.31
N GLU A 33 -6.16 -0.47 6.08
CA GLU A 33 -7.59 -0.54 5.82
C GLU A 33 -7.88 -1.79 4.99
N GLN A 34 -9.00 -2.45 5.24
CA GLN A 34 -9.45 -3.56 4.43
C GLN A 34 -10.87 -3.28 3.93
N THR A 35 -11.04 -3.28 2.61
CA THR A 35 -12.33 -3.09 1.95
C THR A 35 -12.60 -4.32 1.09
N GLY A 36 -13.54 -5.15 1.53
CA GLY A 36 -13.77 -6.47 0.94
C GLY A 36 -12.54 -7.38 1.05
N ASN A 37 -12.07 -7.91 -0.08
CA ASN A 37 -10.89 -8.79 -0.20
C ASN A 37 -9.62 -8.04 -0.59
N VAL A 38 -9.61 -6.72 -0.39
CA VAL A 38 -8.54 -5.83 -0.81
C VAL A 38 -8.01 -5.12 0.43
N ARG A 39 -6.69 -5.18 0.62
CA ARG A 39 -5.98 -4.60 1.76
C ARG A 39 -5.14 -3.42 1.29
N TYR A 40 -5.29 -2.32 1.99
CA TYR A 40 -4.59 -1.08 1.78
C TYR A 40 -3.66 -0.83 2.95
N PHE A 41 -2.41 -0.46 2.66
CA PHE A 41 -1.44 -0.05 3.67
C PHE A 41 -1.04 1.39 3.40
N GLY A 42 -1.54 2.31 4.22
CA GLY A 42 -1.25 3.72 4.13
C GLY A 42 -0.07 4.11 5.01
N PHE A 43 0.82 4.97 4.51
CA PHE A 43 2.00 5.45 5.24
C PHE A 43 2.45 6.82 4.72
N ALA A 44 3.32 7.49 5.48
CA ALA A 44 3.95 8.75 5.06
C ALA A 44 5.46 8.58 4.85
N GLU A 45 5.99 9.24 3.82
CA GLU A 45 7.41 9.26 3.50
C GLU A 45 7.85 10.65 3.00
N ARG A 46 9.16 10.91 2.92
CA ARG A 46 9.68 12.21 2.46
C ARG A 46 9.30 12.56 1.02
N ALA A 47 9.39 11.59 0.13
CA ALA A 47 9.11 11.73 -1.30
C ALA A 47 8.96 10.35 -1.95
N GLU A 48 8.36 10.33 -3.14
CA GLU A 48 8.11 9.12 -3.95
C GLU A 48 9.36 8.26 -4.18
N PRO A 49 10.53 8.78 -4.62
CA PRO A 49 11.73 7.94 -4.81
C PRO A 49 12.17 7.23 -3.53
N ALA A 50 12.07 7.91 -2.38
CA ALA A 50 12.43 7.32 -1.09
C ALA A 50 11.44 6.21 -0.68
N ALA A 51 10.16 6.34 -1.01
CA ALA A 51 9.18 5.28 -0.78
C ALA A 51 9.48 4.06 -1.68
N VAL A 52 9.69 4.29 -2.97
CA VAL A 52 9.99 3.26 -3.97
C VAL A 52 11.27 2.50 -3.61
N ASP A 53 12.37 3.17 -3.27
CA ASP A 53 13.64 2.52 -2.91
C ASP A 53 13.48 1.61 -1.68
N LYS A 54 12.73 2.06 -0.68
CA LYS A 54 12.45 1.26 0.53
C LYS A 54 11.61 0.02 0.19
N LEU A 55 10.60 0.18 -0.65
CA LEU A 55 9.72 -0.90 -1.06
C LEU A 55 10.47 -1.92 -1.93
N ASN A 56 11.26 -1.47 -2.90
CA ASN A 56 12.09 -2.35 -3.72
C ASN A 56 13.08 -3.16 -2.87
N THR A 57 13.65 -2.55 -1.82
CA THR A 57 14.51 -3.27 -0.87
C THR A 57 13.77 -4.39 -0.15
N ILE A 58 12.51 -4.18 0.22
CA ILE A 58 11.66 -5.18 0.87
C ILE A 58 11.29 -6.27 -0.14
N LEU A 59 10.84 -5.88 -1.33
CA LEU A 59 10.40 -6.79 -2.39
C LEU A 59 11.50 -7.75 -2.84
N ASN A 60 12.76 -7.29 -2.88
CA ASN A 60 13.90 -8.15 -3.18
C ASN A 60 14.16 -9.28 -2.15
N ARG A 61 13.48 -9.25 -0.99
CA ARG A 61 13.61 -10.25 0.09
C ARG A 61 12.39 -11.16 0.18
N VAL A 62 11.34 -10.87 -0.58
CA VAL A 62 10.09 -11.63 -0.58
C VAL A 62 10.07 -12.50 -1.84
N ASP A 63 9.62 -13.74 -1.69
CA ASP A 63 9.41 -14.60 -2.85
C ASP A 63 8.16 -14.12 -3.60
N ILE A 64 8.34 -13.71 -4.85
CA ILE A 64 7.30 -13.08 -5.68
C ILE A 64 6.85 -14.06 -6.76
N GLY A 65 5.59 -14.48 -6.66
CA GLY A 65 4.91 -15.30 -7.65
C GLY A 65 4.40 -14.50 -8.86
N THR A 66 4.03 -15.21 -9.92
CA THR A 66 3.57 -14.61 -11.19
C THR A 66 2.24 -13.88 -11.10
N LYS A 67 1.41 -14.19 -10.10
CA LYS A 67 0.11 -13.52 -9.88
C LYS A 67 0.15 -12.49 -8.75
N ASP A 68 1.30 -12.34 -8.11
CA ASP A 68 1.49 -11.37 -7.06
C ASP A 68 1.54 -9.97 -7.67
N TYR A 69 1.08 -9.00 -6.91
CA TYR A 69 1.19 -7.61 -7.32
C TYR A 69 1.38 -6.71 -6.11
N VAL A 70 2.11 -5.62 -6.35
CA VAL A 70 2.26 -4.52 -5.40
C VAL A 70 2.17 -3.24 -6.20
N ALA A 71 1.17 -2.41 -5.87
CA ALA A 71 0.92 -1.12 -6.48
C ALA A 71 1.04 -0.03 -5.43
N LEU A 72 1.78 1.02 -5.76
CA LEU A 72 1.95 2.22 -4.96
C LEU A 72 1.03 3.31 -5.51
N TYR A 73 0.25 3.92 -4.64
CA TYR A 73 -0.62 5.03 -4.95
C TYR A 73 -0.16 6.29 -4.22
N HIS A 74 -0.22 7.43 -4.89
CA HIS A 74 0.09 8.74 -4.32
C HIS A 74 -0.70 9.85 -5.03
N ALA A 75 -0.79 11.02 -4.41
CA ALA A 75 -1.37 12.19 -5.05
C ALA A 75 -0.48 12.69 -6.20
N GLY A 76 -1.09 13.22 -7.26
CA GLY A 76 -0.41 13.79 -8.40
C GLY A 76 0.33 15.08 -8.03
N LYS A 77 1.56 15.24 -8.54
CA LYS A 77 2.38 16.43 -8.25
C LYS A 77 1.77 17.74 -8.79
N SER A 78 0.96 17.64 -9.85
CA SER A 78 0.34 18.79 -10.50
C SER A 78 -1.14 18.97 -10.15
N ASP A 79 -1.78 17.91 -9.65
CA ASP A 79 -3.18 17.90 -9.22
C ASP A 79 -3.30 16.92 -8.04
N PRO A 80 -3.40 17.41 -6.79
CA PRO A 80 -3.52 16.56 -5.61
C PRO A 80 -4.79 15.70 -5.58
N ASP A 81 -5.83 16.09 -6.32
CA ASP A 81 -7.08 15.33 -6.44
C ASP A 81 -6.94 14.16 -7.43
N MET A 82 -5.88 14.16 -8.24
CA MET A 82 -5.54 13.08 -9.15
C MET A 82 -4.68 12.02 -8.45
N ILE A 83 -5.24 10.84 -8.22
CA ILE A 83 -4.47 9.71 -7.66
C ILE A 83 -3.68 9.03 -8.76
N GLN A 84 -2.36 8.97 -8.60
CA GLN A 84 -1.44 8.25 -9.48
C GLN A 84 -1.17 6.84 -8.93
N ARG A 85 -1.02 5.87 -9.85
CA ARG A 85 -0.66 4.48 -9.56
C ARG A 85 0.68 4.16 -10.22
N GLN A 86 1.57 3.56 -9.46
CA GLN A 86 2.82 2.97 -9.93
C GLN A 86 2.86 1.50 -9.55
N MET A 87 3.01 0.62 -10.55
CA MET A 87 3.24 -0.80 -10.29
C MET A 87 4.69 -1.02 -9.86
N LEU A 88 4.89 -1.67 -8.71
CA LEU A 88 6.19 -2.13 -8.24
C LEU A 88 6.42 -3.60 -8.59
N VAL A 89 5.35 -4.39 -8.58
CA VAL A 89 5.34 -5.82 -8.93
C VAL A 89 4.05 -6.15 -9.67
N GLY A 90 4.16 -7.02 -10.67
CA GLY A 90 3.01 -7.53 -11.43
C GLY A 90 2.53 -6.57 -12.51
N HIS A 91 1.47 -6.97 -13.22
CA HIS A 91 0.86 -6.18 -14.28
C HIS A 91 -0.39 -5.44 -13.79
N ASP A 92 -0.66 -4.25 -14.36
CA ASP A 92 -1.84 -3.43 -14.07
C ASP A 92 -3.16 -4.22 -14.15
N THR A 93 -3.26 -5.17 -15.08
CA THR A 93 -4.45 -6.00 -15.27
C THR A 93 -4.83 -6.86 -14.06
N HIS A 94 -3.87 -7.21 -13.19
CA HIS A 94 -4.14 -7.96 -11.96
C HIS A 94 -4.81 -7.09 -10.90
N VAL A 95 -4.39 -5.83 -10.80
CA VAL A 95 -5.01 -4.84 -9.91
C VAL A 95 -6.43 -4.54 -10.40
N GLU A 96 -6.60 -4.26 -11.68
CA GLU A 96 -7.90 -3.91 -12.27
C GLU A 96 -8.93 -5.01 -12.06
N LYS A 97 -8.59 -6.29 -12.31
CA LYS A 97 -9.52 -7.42 -12.06
C LYS A 97 -9.94 -7.54 -10.59
N LYS A 98 -9.09 -7.13 -9.65
CA LYS A 98 -9.36 -7.21 -8.22
C LYS A 98 -10.16 -6.02 -7.73
N VAL A 99 -9.87 -4.83 -8.26
CA VAL A 99 -10.58 -3.57 -7.99
C VAL A 99 -11.96 -3.54 -8.67
N GLN A 100 -12.13 -4.10 -9.87
CA GLN A 100 -13.43 -4.23 -10.55
C GLN A 100 -14.46 -5.05 -9.75
N ARG A 101 -13.99 -5.88 -8.80
CA ARG A 101 -14.86 -6.63 -7.88
C ARG A 101 -15.30 -5.80 -6.68
N LEU A 102 -14.66 -4.66 -6.44
CA LEU A 102 -15.16 -3.59 -5.58
C LEU A 102 -15.99 -2.62 -6.44
N SER A 103 -16.88 -1.85 -5.82
CA SER A 103 -17.35 -0.64 -6.50
C SER A 103 -16.17 0.30 -6.68
N GLU A 104 -16.05 0.91 -7.86
CA GLU A 104 -14.98 1.88 -8.16
C GLU A 104 -14.94 3.01 -7.12
N ASP A 105 -16.11 3.42 -6.63
CA ASP A 105 -16.27 4.39 -5.54
C ASP A 105 -15.61 3.94 -4.25
N ALA A 106 -15.80 2.68 -3.83
CA ALA A 106 -15.21 2.18 -2.58
C ALA A 106 -13.67 2.10 -2.65
N HIS A 107 -13.12 1.78 -3.82
CA HIS A 107 -11.66 1.80 -4.03
C HIS A 107 -11.13 3.23 -3.93
N ARG A 108 -11.78 4.19 -4.63
CA ARG A 108 -11.38 5.59 -4.62
C ARG A 108 -11.49 6.20 -3.22
N ASP A 109 -12.58 5.93 -2.50
CA ASP A 109 -12.80 6.42 -1.15
C ASP A 109 -11.73 5.92 -0.17
N SER A 110 -11.39 4.63 -0.21
CA SER A 110 -10.29 4.06 0.59
C SER A 110 -8.96 4.76 0.29
N LEU A 111 -8.64 4.98 -0.99
CA LEU A 111 -7.41 5.66 -1.37
C LEU A 111 -7.39 7.12 -0.90
N SER A 112 -8.44 7.89 -1.15
CA SER A 112 -8.53 9.30 -0.74
C SER A 112 -8.41 9.43 0.78
N ARG A 113 -9.13 8.61 1.56
CA ARG A 113 -9.04 8.63 3.03
C ARG A 113 -7.61 8.40 3.52
N LEU A 114 -6.90 7.43 2.94
CA LEU A 114 -5.55 7.07 3.36
C LEU A 114 -4.50 8.08 2.88
N LEU A 115 -4.71 8.72 1.72
CA LEU A 115 -3.85 9.77 1.20
C LEU A 115 -4.02 11.11 1.92
N GLU A 116 -5.19 11.40 2.49
CA GLU A 116 -5.44 12.58 3.31
C GLU A 116 -5.14 12.35 4.81
N TYR A 117 -4.82 11.11 5.18
CA TYR A 117 -4.65 10.72 6.58
C TYR A 117 -3.42 11.39 7.23
N ARG A 118 -3.58 11.85 8.48
CA ARG A 118 -2.52 12.53 9.24
C ARG A 118 -1.62 11.55 9.98
N TYR A 119 -0.65 10.96 9.27
CA TYR A 119 0.30 9.99 9.84
C TYR A 119 1.25 10.58 10.90
N ASP A 120 1.42 11.91 10.92
CA ASP A 120 2.17 12.64 11.95
C ASP A 120 1.52 12.56 13.34
N LYS A 121 0.21 12.25 13.40
CA LYS A 121 -0.57 12.11 14.64
C LYS A 121 -0.78 10.68 15.10
N VAL A 122 -0.20 9.69 14.40
CA VAL A 122 -0.31 8.28 14.80
C VAL A 122 0.64 8.02 15.96
N ASN A 123 0.11 8.03 17.18
CA ASN A 123 0.74 7.35 18.30
C ASN A 123 0.57 5.85 18.07
N GLN A 124 1.67 5.12 17.90
CA GLN A 124 1.64 3.68 17.80
C GLN A 124 0.87 3.11 19.00
N GLN A 125 -0.31 2.53 18.77
CA GLN A 125 -0.91 1.68 19.79
C GLN A 125 0.02 0.47 19.97
N PRO A 126 0.44 0.14 21.20
CA PRO A 126 1.19 -1.07 21.44
C PRO A 126 0.33 -2.25 21.00
N LYS A 127 0.93 -3.19 20.25
CA LYS A 127 0.35 -4.52 19.95
C LYS A 127 -0.08 -5.17 21.27
N ASN A 128 -1.35 -5.04 21.63
CA ASN A 128 -1.90 -5.83 22.71
C ASN A 128 -2.02 -7.27 22.22
N ARG A 129 -1.17 -8.12 22.80
CA ARG A 129 -1.30 -9.57 22.80
C ARG A 129 -2.69 -9.95 23.33
N SER A 130 -3.37 -10.85 22.64
CA SER A 130 -4.36 -11.77 23.21
C SER A 130 -4.36 -13.04 22.38
#